data_AF-A0A7R9E795-F1
#
_entry.id   AF-A0A7R9E795-F1
#
_cell.length_a   1.000
_cell.length_b   1.000
_cell.length_c   1.000
_cell.angle_alpha   90.00
_cell.angle_beta   90.00
_cell.angle_gamma   90.00
#
_symmetry.space_group_name_H-M   'P 1'
#
loop_
_entity.id
_entity.type
_entity.pdbx_description
1 polymer ?
#
loop_
_entity_poly.entity_id
_entity_poly.type
_entity_poly.pdbx_seq_one_letter_code
_entity_poly.pdbx_strand_id
1 'polypeptide(L)'
;MGPSSHDVAEVAGIPAYSFGEEGVDRAVLLCKKEFTPGEDEIAALRRGETWDPEKAKEIAHMRELERKEEEEESQRKPKRFVPNSNYREKYEHLIGRESAKEAARITQTNKQYGFVPSENKKDVRSIEQTLADIQSKKRLKVSHSTDTA
;
A
#
# COMPACT_ATOMS: atom_id res chain seq x y z
N MET A 1 -7.46 37.01 23.78
CA MET A 1 -6.94 36.67 22.45
C MET A 1 -8.13 36.77 21.51
N GLY A 2 -8.18 37.78 20.64
CA GLY A 2 -9.28 37.94 19.69
C GLY A 2 -9.25 36.87 18.61
N PRO A 3 -10.34 36.66 17.85
CA PRO A 3 -10.35 35.75 16.71
C PRO A 3 -9.34 36.17 15.65
N SER A 4 -8.70 35.20 14.99
CA SER A 4 -7.77 35.48 13.89
C SER A 4 -8.52 36.10 12.71
N SER A 5 -7.84 36.94 11.91
CA SER A 5 -8.42 37.47 10.67
C SER A 5 -8.84 36.36 9.70
N HIS A 6 -8.21 35.18 9.77
CA HIS A 6 -8.68 34.00 9.05
C HIS A 6 -10.00 33.46 9.59
N ASP A 7 -10.13 33.32 10.92
CA ASP A 7 -11.37 32.84 11.55
C ASP A 7 -12.55 33.76 11.21
N VAL A 8 -12.33 35.08 11.23
CA VAL A 8 -13.37 36.07 10.88
C VAL A 8 -13.75 35.95 9.40
N ALA A 9 -12.78 35.76 8.51
CA ALA A 9 -13.04 35.61 7.07
C ALA A 9 -13.75 34.29 6.74
N GLU A 10 -13.41 33.20 7.42
CA GLU A 10 -14.07 31.90 7.28
C GLU A 10 -15.55 31.98 7.68
N VAL A 11 -15.85 32.64 8.81
CA VAL A 11 -17.22 32.89 9.25
C VAL A 11 -17.99 33.75 8.24
N ALA A 12 -17.33 34.71 7.61
CA ALA A 12 -17.91 35.54 6.55
C ALA A 12 -18.01 34.82 5.18
N GLY A 13 -17.45 33.62 5.04
CA GLY A 13 -17.40 32.87 3.77
C GLY A 13 -16.51 33.54 2.71
N ILE A 14 -15.55 34.35 3.14
CA ILE A 14 -14.62 35.07 2.26
C ILE A 14 -13.29 34.31 2.22
N PRO A 15 -12.79 33.93 1.04
CA PRO A 15 -11.51 33.25 0.92
C PRO A 15 -10.37 34.16 1.36
N ALA A 16 -9.55 33.64 2.27
CA ALA A 16 -8.42 34.34 2.87
C ALA A 16 -7.13 33.55 2.67
N TYR A 17 -6.07 34.23 2.24
CA TYR A 17 -4.77 33.62 1.95
C TYR A 17 -3.68 34.34 2.73
N SER A 18 -2.81 33.60 3.42
CA SER A 18 -1.65 34.16 4.10
C SER A 18 -0.39 34.10 3.24
N PHE A 19 0.39 35.18 3.28
CA PHE A 19 1.67 35.33 2.60
C PHE A 19 2.71 35.91 3.57
N GLY A 20 4.00 35.68 3.32
CA GLY A 20 5.10 36.12 4.19
C GLY A 20 5.48 35.10 5.27
N GLU A 21 6.46 35.46 6.09
CA GLU A 21 7.02 34.59 7.13
C GLU A 21 6.32 34.81 8.49
N GLU A 22 6.06 33.72 9.21
CA GLU A 22 5.42 33.78 10.52
C GLU A 22 6.31 34.48 11.54
N GLY A 23 5.78 35.54 12.16
CA GLY A 23 6.50 36.32 13.18
C GLY A 23 7.37 37.46 12.64
N VAL A 24 7.51 37.59 11.32
CA VAL A 24 8.24 38.71 10.68
C VAL A 24 7.27 39.63 9.95
N ASP A 25 6.65 39.15 8.87
CA ASP A 25 5.86 39.95 7.93
C ASP A 25 4.66 39.19 7.34
N ARG A 26 4.05 38.30 8.14
CA ARG A 26 2.86 37.57 7.71
C ARG A 26 1.68 38.52 7.45
N ALA A 27 1.27 38.62 6.21
CA ALA A 27 0.09 39.35 5.76
C ALA A 27 -1.04 38.38 5.36
N VAL A 28 -2.28 38.85 5.50
CA VAL A 28 -3.49 38.12 5.06
C VAL A 28 -4.17 38.90 3.95
N LEU A 29 -4.31 38.28 2.78
CA LEU A 29 -5.08 38.80 1.64
C LEU A 29 -6.49 38.20 1.65
N LEU A 30 -7.49 39.07 1.56
CA LEU A 30 -8.89 38.69 1.41
C LEU A 30 -9.30 38.85 -0.05
N CYS A 31 -9.79 37.78 -0.65
CA CYS A 31 -10.23 37.77 -2.06
C CYS A 31 -11.75 37.76 -2.13
N LYS A 32 -12.31 38.44 -3.14
CA LYS A 32 -13.74 38.29 -3.44
C LYS A 32 -14.01 36.88 -3.92
N LYS A 33 -15.19 36.33 -3.58
CA LYS A 33 -15.58 34.96 -3.96
C LYS A 33 -15.61 34.73 -5.49
N GLU A 34 -15.89 35.77 -6.27
CA GLU A 34 -15.91 35.72 -7.74
C GLU A 34 -14.51 35.75 -8.36
N PHE A 35 -13.51 36.23 -7.61
CA PHE A 35 -12.13 36.43 -8.07
C PHE A 35 -11.16 35.64 -7.18
N THR A 36 -11.51 34.39 -6.90
CA THR A 36 -10.60 33.48 -6.20
C THR A 36 -9.44 33.12 -7.12
N PRO A 37 -8.19 33.46 -6.75
CA PRO A 37 -7.03 33.07 -7.55
C PRO A 37 -6.91 31.54 -7.58
N GLY A 38 -6.39 31.02 -8.69
CA GLY A 38 -6.10 29.59 -8.82
C GLY A 38 -5.00 29.14 -7.85
N GLU A 39 -4.91 27.83 -7.58
CA GLU A 39 -3.84 27.29 -6.72
C GLU A 39 -2.44 27.62 -7.24
N ASP A 40 -2.26 27.56 -8.56
CA ASP A 40 -0.99 27.88 -9.22
C ASP A 40 -0.62 29.37 -9.09
N GLU A 41 -1.62 30.25 -9.16
CA GLU A 41 -1.48 31.69 -8.98
C GLU A 41 -1.08 32.02 -7.55
N ILE A 42 -1.73 31.40 -6.56
CA ILE A 42 -1.36 31.54 -5.15
C ILE A 42 0.07 31.03 -4.91
N ALA A 43 0.46 29.93 -5.53
CA ALA A 43 1.81 29.39 -5.41
C ALA A 43 2.87 30.33 -6.01
N ALA A 44 2.60 30.93 -7.17
CA ALA A 44 3.47 31.95 -7.76
C ALA A 44 3.59 33.19 -6.86
N LEU A 45 2.46 33.67 -6.31
CA LEU A 45 2.43 34.79 -5.37
C LEU A 45 3.22 34.50 -4.08
N ARG A 46 3.16 33.26 -3.57
CA ARG A 46 3.97 32.83 -2.41
C ARG A 46 5.46 32.81 -2.72
N ARG A 47 5.85 32.55 -3.97
CA ARG A 47 7.25 32.60 -4.43
C ARG A 47 7.71 34.02 -4.79
N GLY A 48 6.81 35.00 -4.82
CA GLY A 48 7.10 36.36 -5.27
C GLY A 48 7.27 36.47 -6.79
N GLU A 49 6.78 35.50 -7.55
CA GLU A 49 6.84 35.48 -9.02
C GLU A 49 5.64 36.23 -9.62
N THR A 50 5.83 36.86 -10.79
CA THR A 50 4.72 37.44 -11.54
C THR A 50 3.90 36.35 -12.23
N TRP A 51 2.62 36.27 -11.89
CA TRP A 51 1.68 35.37 -12.56
C TRP A 51 1.36 35.87 -13.97
N ASP A 52 1.52 34.99 -14.95
CA ASP A 52 1.23 35.25 -16.35
C ASP A 52 0.30 34.13 -16.87
N PRO A 53 -0.89 34.45 -17.42
CA PRO A 53 -1.84 33.45 -17.91
C PRO A 53 -1.29 32.55 -19.02
N GLU A 54 -0.27 32.97 -19.76
CA GLU A 54 0.37 32.13 -20.78
C GLU A 54 1.26 31.06 -20.15
N LYS A 55 2.11 31.45 -19.19
CA LYS A 55 2.93 30.51 -18.41
C LYS A 55 2.08 29.50 -17.65
N ALA A 56 0.91 29.92 -17.17
CA ALA A 56 -0.05 29.03 -16.52
C ALA A 56 -0.47 27.87 -17.43
N LYS A 57 -0.78 28.17 -18.70
CA LYS A 57 -1.20 27.15 -19.68
C LYS A 57 -0.04 26.22 -20.04
N GLU A 58 1.17 26.75 -20.16
CA GLU A 58 2.37 25.94 -20.42
C GLU A 58 2.66 24.98 -19.27
N ILE A 59 2.62 25.47 -18.02
CA ILE A 59 2.82 24.64 -16.83
C ILE A 59 1.73 23.55 -16.72
N ALA A 60 0.48 23.91 -16.96
CA ALA A 60 -0.63 22.96 -16.96
C ALA A 60 -0.45 21.88 -18.04
N HIS A 61 -0.05 22.27 -19.26
CA HIS A 61 0.23 21.35 -20.35
C HIS A 61 1.41 20.43 -20.02
N MET A 62 2.48 20.96 -19.42
CA MET A 62 3.65 20.19 -19.01
C MET A 62 3.31 19.16 -17.92
N ARG A 63 2.52 19.53 -16.91
CA ARG A 63 2.04 18.57 -15.89
C ARG A 63 1.16 17.47 -16.49
N GLU A 64 0.32 17.81 -17.45
CA GLU A 64 -0.53 16.82 -18.12
C GLU A 64 0.30 15.85 -18.98
N LEU A 65 1.39 16.32 -19.60
CA LEU A 65 2.34 15.46 -20.28
C LEU A 65 3.09 14.55 -19.30
N GLU A 66 3.60 15.10 -18.20
CA GLU A 66 4.29 14.33 -17.16
C GLU A 66 3.38 13.25 -16.57
N ARG A 67 2.12 13.58 -16.25
CA ARG A 67 1.14 12.60 -15.78
C ARG A 67 0.92 11.47 -16.80
N LYS A 68 0.83 11.80 -18.09
CA LYS A 68 0.70 10.80 -19.16
C LYS A 68 1.95 9.93 -19.29
N GLU A 69 3.14 10.52 -19.17
CA GLU A 69 4.40 9.77 -19.21
C GLU A 69 4.53 8.83 -18.00
N GLU A 70 4.17 9.27 -16.79
CA GLU A 70 4.11 8.41 -15.59
C GLU A 70 3.08 7.29 -15.73
N GLU A 71 1.89 7.58 -16.26
CA GLU A 71 0.87 6.57 -16.56
C GLU A 71 1.40 5.55 -17.58
N GLU A 72 2.07 5.99 -18.65
CA GLU A 72 2.72 5.11 -19.62
C GLU A 72 3.84 4.29 -19.00
N GLU A 73 4.70 4.88 -18.15
CA GLU A 73 5.78 4.16 -17.47
C GLU A 73 5.25 3.14 -16.47
N SER A 74 4.18 3.45 -15.75
CA SER A 74 3.52 2.51 -14.84
C SER A 74 2.89 1.33 -15.60
N GLN A 75 2.40 1.57 -16.82
CA GLN A 75 1.86 0.54 -17.70
C GLN A 75 2.95 -0.25 -18.44
N ARG A 76 4.14 0.33 -18.61
CA ARG A 76 5.30 -0.37 -19.20
C ARG A 76 5.74 -1.47 -18.24
N LYS A 77 5.50 -2.72 -18.65
CA LYS A 77 6.01 -3.89 -17.94
C LYS A 77 7.54 -3.79 -17.80
N PRO A 78 8.10 -4.09 -16.62
CA PRO A 78 9.54 -4.05 -16.43
C PRO A 78 10.20 -4.96 -17.46
N LYS A 79 11.15 -4.42 -18.23
CA LYS A 79 11.93 -5.20 -19.20
C LYS A 79 12.60 -6.33 -18.44
N ARG A 80 12.36 -7.57 -18.88
CA ARG A 80 12.94 -8.75 -18.25
C ARG A 80 14.45 -8.72 -18.46
N PHE A 81 15.17 -8.22 -17.47
CA PHE A 81 16.63 -8.16 -17.50
C PHE A 81 17.17 -9.58 -17.38
N VAL A 82 17.66 -10.12 -18.51
CA VAL A 82 18.38 -11.39 -18.53
C VAL A 82 19.87 -11.03 -18.53
N PRO A 83 20.60 -11.26 -17.42
CA PRO A 83 22.04 -11.00 -17.40
C PRO A 83 22.75 -11.87 -18.46
N ASN A 84 23.72 -11.27 -19.16
CA ASN A 84 24.46 -11.92 -20.26
C ASN A 84 25.29 -13.13 -19.79
N SER A 85 25.69 -13.16 -18.51
CA SER A 85 26.37 -14.30 -17.93
C SER A 85 25.81 -14.67 -16.57
N ASN A 86 25.69 -15.97 -16.33
CA ASN A 86 25.26 -16.51 -15.06
C ASN A 86 26.45 -16.55 -14.10
N TYR A 87 26.57 -15.53 -13.23
CA TYR A 87 27.68 -15.37 -12.28
C TYR A 87 27.89 -16.60 -11.36
N ARG A 88 26.86 -17.46 -11.20
CA ARG A 88 27.00 -18.74 -10.49
C ARG A 88 28.01 -19.68 -11.14
N GLU A 89 28.14 -19.68 -12.47
CA GLU A 89 29.07 -20.55 -13.20
C GLU A 89 30.53 -20.18 -12.88
N LYS A 90 30.81 -18.90 -12.66
CA LYS A 90 32.16 -18.42 -12.28
C LYS A 90 32.65 -19.00 -10.95
N TYR A 91 31.75 -19.20 -9.98
CA TYR A 91 32.09 -19.66 -8.62
C TYR A 91 31.65 -21.10 -8.35
N GLU A 92 31.32 -21.84 -9.40
CA GLU A 92 30.84 -23.20 -9.28
C GLU A 92 31.85 -24.12 -8.58
N HIS A 93 33.14 -23.88 -8.79
CA HIS A 93 34.25 -24.58 -8.12
C HIS A 93 34.38 -24.27 -6.62
N LEU A 94 33.88 -23.11 -6.15
CA LEU A 94 33.84 -22.72 -4.74
C LEU A 94 32.57 -23.22 -4.03
N ILE A 95 31.43 -23.22 -4.74
CA ILE A 95 30.13 -23.60 -4.18
C ILE A 95 29.92 -25.11 -4.26
N GLY A 96 30.42 -25.75 -5.32
CA GLY A 96 30.24 -27.16 -5.64
C GLY A 96 28.83 -27.47 -6.16
N ARG A 97 28.71 -28.06 -7.37
CA ARG A 97 27.40 -28.52 -7.89
C ARG A 97 26.80 -29.67 -7.06
N GLU A 98 27.65 -30.49 -6.45
CA GLU A 98 27.23 -31.69 -5.72
C GLU A 98 26.82 -31.37 -4.27
N SER A 99 27.47 -30.39 -3.62
CA SER A 99 27.15 -29.97 -2.24
C SER A 99 25.69 -29.53 -2.10
N ALA A 100 25.16 -28.81 -3.10
CA ALA A 100 23.78 -28.35 -3.11
C ALA A 100 22.76 -29.49 -3.23
N LYS A 101 23.06 -30.53 -4.03
CA LYS A 101 22.17 -31.70 -4.20
C LYS A 101 22.16 -32.56 -2.94
N GLU A 102 23.32 -32.72 -2.30
CA GLU A 102 23.41 -33.45 -1.04
C GLU A 102 22.79 -32.68 0.13
N ALA A 103 23.00 -31.36 0.23
CA ALA A 103 22.33 -30.51 1.21
C ALA A 103 20.80 -30.53 1.05
N ALA A 104 20.30 -30.55 -0.19
CA ALA A 104 18.88 -30.71 -0.48
C ALA A 104 18.34 -32.09 -0.03
N ARG A 105 19.15 -33.15 -0.12
CA ARG A 105 18.80 -34.49 0.35
C ARG A 105 18.82 -34.59 1.89
N ILE A 106 19.76 -33.90 2.55
CA ILE A 106 19.88 -33.84 4.02
C ILE A 106 18.73 -33.04 4.66
N THR A 107 18.27 -31.98 3.99
CA THR A 107 17.14 -31.16 4.47
C THR A 107 15.77 -31.80 4.24
N GLN A 108 15.69 -32.93 3.52
CA GLN A 108 14.48 -33.73 3.50
C GLN A 108 14.34 -34.48 4.84
N THR A 109 13.42 -34.02 5.68
CA THR A 109 13.09 -34.65 6.95
C THR A 109 12.68 -36.10 6.75
N ASN A 110 13.35 -37.03 7.44
CA ASN A 110 13.06 -38.46 7.41
C ASN A 110 11.63 -38.71 7.95
N LYS A 111 10.71 -39.12 7.07
CA LYS A 111 9.30 -39.40 7.37
C LYS A 111 9.08 -40.68 8.20
N GLN A 112 10.14 -41.35 8.62
CA GLN A 112 10.06 -42.75 9.04
C GLN A 112 9.82 -42.95 10.54
N TYR A 113 10.02 -41.94 11.40
CA TYR A 113 9.76 -42.06 12.83
C TYR A 113 8.61 -41.14 13.26
N GLY A 114 7.50 -41.73 13.73
CA GLY A 114 6.33 -41.01 14.26
C GLY A 114 5.31 -40.52 13.23
N PHE A 115 5.55 -40.66 11.93
CA PHE A 115 4.60 -40.29 10.88
C PHE A 115 3.91 -41.54 10.30
N VAL A 116 2.67 -41.82 10.74
CA VAL A 116 1.83 -42.87 10.15
C VAL A 116 1.06 -42.26 8.97
N PRO A 117 1.25 -42.74 7.72
CA PRO A 117 0.48 -42.29 6.57
C PRO A 117 -1.03 -42.44 6.80
N SER A 118 -1.83 -41.50 6.29
CA SER A 118 -3.30 -41.48 6.48
C SER A 118 -3.99 -42.76 6.02
N GLU A 119 -3.45 -43.42 5.00
CA GLU A 119 -3.92 -44.69 4.46
C GLU A 119 -3.89 -45.84 5.49
N ASN A 120 -2.96 -45.78 6.45
CA ASN A 120 -2.77 -46.80 7.48
C ASN A 120 -3.41 -46.41 8.82
N LYS A 121 -4.09 -45.25 8.89
CA LYS A 121 -4.77 -44.83 10.12
C LYS A 121 -6.13 -45.51 10.24
N LYS A 122 -6.46 -45.93 11.46
CA LYS A 122 -7.76 -46.54 11.79
C LYS A 122 -8.95 -45.59 11.57
N ASP A 123 -8.73 -44.28 11.71
CA ASP A 123 -9.71 -43.26 11.38
C ASP A 123 -9.28 -42.53 10.11
N VAL A 124 -10.05 -42.71 9.04
CA VAL A 124 -9.82 -42.13 7.71
C VAL A 124 -10.71 -40.89 7.49
N ARG A 125 -11.57 -40.54 8.45
CA ARG A 125 -12.48 -39.39 8.34
C ARG A 125 -11.68 -38.09 8.26
N SER A 126 -12.18 -37.13 7.49
CA SER A 126 -11.58 -35.81 7.43
C SER A 126 -11.77 -35.06 8.75
N ILE A 127 -10.87 -34.10 9.03
CA ILE A 127 -10.94 -33.28 10.26
C ILE A 127 -12.31 -32.60 10.37
N GLU A 128 -12.83 -32.07 9.27
CA GLU A 128 -14.14 -31.41 9.22
C GLU A 128 -15.28 -32.36 9.57
N GLN A 129 -15.24 -33.60 9.05
CA GLN A 129 -16.24 -34.61 9.36
C GLN A 129 -16.22 -34.97 10.86
N THR A 130 -15.03 -35.10 11.45
CA THR A 130 -14.91 -35.36 12.90
C THR A 130 -15.46 -34.21 13.75
N LEU A 131 -15.23 -32.95 13.34
CA LEU A 131 -15.73 -31.78 14.05
C LEU A 131 -17.26 -31.69 13.98
N ALA A 132 -17.85 -31.98 12.82
CA ALA A 132 -19.30 -32.04 12.65
C ALA A 132 -19.93 -33.12 13.54
N ASP A 133 -19.33 -34.30 13.61
CA ASP A 133 -19.78 -35.41 14.46
C ASP A 133 -19.68 -35.09 15.96
N ILE A 134 -18.66 -34.34 16.38
CA ILE A 134 -18.52 -33.88 17.76
C ILE A 134 -19.62 -32.87 18.08
N GLN A 135 -19.87 -31.91 17.18
CA GLN A 135 -20.92 -30.90 17.38
C GLN A 135 -22.33 -31.50 17.39
N SER A 136 -22.61 -32.46 16.51
CA SER A 136 -23.90 -33.16 16.50
C SER A 136 -24.11 -34.00 17.76
N LYS A 137 -23.09 -34.75 18.21
CA LYS A 137 -23.14 -35.50 19.48
C LYS A 137 -23.32 -34.59 20.70
N LYS A 138 -22.69 -33.42 20.71
CA LYS A 138 -22.87 -32.44 21.79
C LYS A 138 -24.32 -31.92 21.82
N ARG A 139 -24.90 -31.58 20.67
CA ARG A 139 -26.30 -31.13 20.57
C ARG A 139 -27.29 -32.20 21.06
N LEU A 140 -27.11 -33.45 20.63
CA LEU A 140 -27.96 -34.57 21.05
C LEU A 140 -27.88 -34.86 22.55
N LYS A 141 -26.69 -34.74 23.16
CA LYS A 141 -26.54 -34.89 24.62
C LYS A 141 -27.27 -33.80 25.39
N VAL A 142 -27.23 -32.56 24.90
CA VAL A 142 -27.92 -31.42 25.53
C VAL A 142 -29.44 -31.59 25.45
N SER A 143 -30.00 -32.02 24.32
CA SER A 143 -31.44 -32.27 24.20
C SER A 143 -31.91 -33.46 25.04
N HIS A 144 -31.09 -34.50 25.21
CA HIS A 144 -31.46 -35.65 26.04
C HIS A 144 -31.46 -35.34 27.54
N SER A 145 -30.60 -34.41 28.00
CA SER A 145 -30.60 -33.93 29.38
C SER A 145 -31.78 -33.02 29.71
N THR A 146 -32.41 -32.36 28.73
CA THR A 146 -33.57 -31.50 28.95
C THR A 146 -34.89 -32.26 28.99
N ASP A 147 -34.96 -33.48 28.44
CA ASP A 147 -36.15 -34.35 28.48
C ASP A 147 -36.24 -35.20 29.76
N THR A 148 -35.17 -35.26 30.57
CA THR A 148 -35.09 -36.06 31.80
C THR A 148 -35.12 -35.23 33.09
N ALA A 149 -35.53 -33.96 33.01
CA ALA A 149 -35.67 -33.02 34.12
C ALA A 149 -37.13 -32.61 34.34
#